data_AF-A0A4R4ZG99-F1
#
_entry.id   AF-A0A4R4ZG99-F1
#
_cell.length_a   1.000
_cell.length_b   1.000
_cell.length_c   1.000
_cell.angle_alpha   90.00
_cell.angle_beta   90.00
_cell.angle_gamma   90.00
#
_symmetry.space_group_name_H-M   'P 1'
#
loop_
_entity.id
_entity.type
_entity.pdbx_description
1 polymer ?
#
loop_
_entity_poly.entity_id
_entity_poly.type
_entity_poly.pdbx_seq_one_letter_code
_entity_poly.pdbx_strand_id
1 'polypeptide(L)'
;MLLRVSDDSGWAGVNWYLRFPDLAEVRARLDAGADPAGGEGWWEPPLHAAAARGGVDVVAELAGRIDDVDALMRGRSALWTAVAAGRFDAARALVEAGADPWLDMMSGWSPARLSLSTSEPELFGGGRSLAPEEAAMVAEARRLGDLFGPIHLDGFSTACVAGIDVAEAVRRLDARVLTDDPEQLMASAGEDPEDADAQQTMWATEVPGGVVLTQPWLYGAQMPGVIKALSAGTTCYALYANPKSGNQGSLARDGELLGWDLHPGGGPDEDEDDERDVFLNYLYDGQAVPYCYAVTGLKPQDKRSFDGPPDAWIRIATRDWWK
;
A
#
# COMPACT_ATOMS: atom_id res chain seq x y z
N MET A 1 -9.15 -14.20 -38.33
CA MET A 1 -9.56 -15.44 -37.63
C MET A 1 -9.74 -15.04 -36.18
N LEU A 2 -10.98 -14.76 -35.78
CA LEU A 2 -11.31 -14.33 -34.42
C LEU A 2 -11.35 -15.57 -33.53
N LEU A 3 -10.48 -15.63 -32.52
CA LEU A 3 -10.54 -16.62 -31.46
C LEU A 3 -11.83 -16.38 -30.66
N ARG A 4 -12.69 -17.40 -30.59
CA ARG A 4 -13.84 -17.42 -29.67
C ARG A 4 -13.29 -17.56 -28.25
N VAL A 5 -13.38 -16.51 -27.45
CA VAL A 5 -13.35 -16.64 -25.99
C VAL A 5 -14.71 -17.22 -25.58
N SER A 6 -14.72 -18.36 -24.89
CA SER A 6 -15.95 -18.90 -24.32
C SER A 6 -16.23 -18.18 -23.00
N ASP A 7 -17.18 -17.25 -23.00
CA ASP A 7 -17.51 -16.36 -21.87
C ASP A 7 -18.32 -17.01 -20.73
N ASP A 8 -18.10 -18.29 -20.40
CA ASP A 8 -18.67 -18.85 -19.17
C ASP A 8 -17.75 -19.94 -18.61
N SER A 9 -16.96 -19.59 -17.59
CA SER A 9 -16.16 -20.52 -16.79
C SER A 9 -17.00 -21.37 -15.84
N GLY A 10 -18.34 -21.24 -15.86
CA GLY A 10 -19.26 -21.93 -14.98
C GLY A 10 -19.40 -21.30 -13.59
N TRP A 11 -18.79 -20.11 -13.39
CA TRP A 11 -18.82 -19.36 -12.13
C TRP A 11 -19.75 -18.13 -12.15
N ALA A 12 -20.55 -17.97 -13.21
CA ALA A 12 -21.49 -16.86 -13.32
C ALA A 12 -22.34 -16.69 -12.05
N GLY A 13 -22.41 -15.45 -11.55
CA GLY A 13 -23.17 -15.10 -10.34
C GLY A 13 -22.51 -15.51 -9.02
N VAL A 14 -21.33 -16.13 -9.02
CA VAL A 14 -20.55 -16.34 -7.80
C VAL A 14 -19.76 -15.07 -7.49
N ASN A 15 -20.04 -14.47 -6.34
CA ASN A 15 -19.28 -13.32 -5.86
C ASN A 15 -18.20 -13.76 -4.86
N TRP A 16 -17.02 -14.08 -5.38
CA TRP A 16 -15.87 -14.49 -4.58
C TRP A 16 -15.40 -13.44 -3.55
N TYR A 17 -15.86 -12.19 -3.62
CA TYR A 17 -15.48 -11.10 -2.69
C TYR A 17 -16.49 -10.87 -1.57
N LEU A 18 -17.77 -10.78 -1.89
CA LEU A 18 -18.84 -10.42 -0.94
C LEU A 18 -19.55 -11.64 -0.34
N ARG A 19 -19.60 -12.76 -1.07
CA ARG A 19 -20.24 -14.01 -0.62
C ARG A 19 -19.44 -15.20 -1.11
N PHE A 20 -18.45 -15.60 -0.31
CA PHE A 20 -17.65 -16.78 -0.62
C PHE A 20 -18.55 -18.04 -0.68
N PRO A 21 -18.52 -18.83 -1.76
CA PRO A 21 -19.28 -20.06 -1.84
C PRO A 21 -18.73 -21.09 -0.84
N ASP A 22 -19.61 -21.88 -0.25
CA ASP A 22 -19.19 -23.02 0.56
C ASP A 22 -18.70 -24.19 -0.31
N LEU A 23 -18.06 -25.18 0.32
CA LEU A 23 -17.51 -26.35 -0.37
C LEU A 23 -18.56 -27.12 -1.19
N ALA A 24 -19.79 -27.22 -0.71
CA ALA A 24 -20.84 -27.96 -1.40
C ALA A 24 -21.25 -27.21 -2.69
N GLU A 25 -21.36 -25.89 -2.59
CA GLU A 25 -21.65 -25.01 -3.71
C GLU A 25 -20.54 -25.05 -4.78
N VAL A 26 -19.27 -25.08 -4.35
CA VAL A 26 -18.09 -25.22 -5.23
C VAL A 26 -18.09 -26.57 -5.94
N ARG A 27 -18.25 -27.67 -5.21
CA ARG A 27 -18.32 -29.02 -5.79
C ARG A 27 -19.43 -29.17 -6.81
N ALA A 28 -20.63 -28.69 -6.49
CA ALA A 28 -21.77 -28.78 -7.39
C ALA A 28 -21.51 -28.09 -8.74
N ARG A 29 -20.79 -26.96 -8.76
CA ARG A 29 -20.41 -26.27 -9.99
C ARG A 29 -19.32 -26.98 -10.76
N LEU A 30 -18.27 -27.44 -10.05
CA LEU A 30 -17.19 -28.21 -10.67
C LEU A 30 -17.72 -29.51 -11.30
N ASP A 31 -18.63 -30.20 -10.62
CA ASP A 31 -19.29 -31.41 -11.12
C ASP A 31 -20.23 -31.12 -12.31
N ALA A 32 -20.74 -29.88 -12.41
CA ALA A 32 -21.49 -29.39 -13.56
C ALA A 32 -20.60 -28.89 -14.73
N GLY A 33 -19.26 -28.97 -14.58
CA GLY A 33 -18.30 -28.61 -15.61
C GLY A 33 -17.76 -27.18 -15.53
N ALA A 34 -17.91 -26.49 -14.39
CA ALA A 34 -17.20 -25.23 -14.16
C ALA A 34 -15.68 -25.45 -14.22
N ASP A 35 -14.98 -24.53 -14.87
CA ASP A 35 -13.53 -24.55 -15.01
C ASP A 35 -12.88 -24.11 -13.69
N PRO A 36 -12.16 -25.00 -12.96
CA PRO A 36 -11.56 -24.64 -11.69
C PRO A 36 -10.46 -23.58 -11.81
N ALA A 37 -9.85 -23.42 -12.99
CA ALA A 37 -8.83 -22.39 -13.28
C ALA A 37 -9.44 -21.12 -13.90
N GLY A 38 -10.66 -21.20 -14.43
CA GLY A 38 -11.33 -20.12 -15.14
C GLY A 38 -12.01 -19.11 -14.21
N GLY A 39 -11.62 -17.84 -14.26
CA GLY A 39 -12.35 -16.73 -13.65
C GLY A 39 -13.56 -16.28 -14.46
N GLU A 40 -14.36 -15.36 -13.94
CA GLU A 40 -15.37 -14.63 -14.73
C GLU A 40 -14.84 -13.22 -15.03
N GLY A 41 -14.80 -12.81 -16.31
CA GLY A 41 -14.43 -11.45 -16.70
C GLY A 41 -13.05 -10.98 -16.18
N TRP A 42 -13.02 -9.83 -15.50
CA TRP A 42 -11.80 -9.22 -14.93
C TRP A 42 -11.48 -9.69 -13.51
N TRP A 43 -12.24 -10.66 -12.98
CA TRP A 43 -12.15 -11.10 -11.58
C TRP A 43 -11.06 -12.15 -11.39
N GLU A 44 -10.51 -12.24 -10.18
CA GLU A 44 -9.53 -13.26 -9.81
C GLU A 44 -10.06 -14.67 -10.07
N PRO A 45 -9.21 -15.61 -10.54
CA PRO A 45 -9.55 -17.02 -10.61
C PRO A 45 -10.03 -17.56 -9.25
N PRO A 46 -10.93 -18.56 -9.24
CA PRO A 46 -11.47 -19.17 -8.02
C PRO A 46 -10.39 -19.56 -7.01
N LEU A 47 -9.28 -20.14 -7.48
CA LEU A 47 -8.19 -20.60 -6.62
C LEU A 47 -7.48 -19.44 -5.91
N HIS A 48 -7.17 -18.34 -6.62
CA HIS A 48 -6.55 -17.15 -6.04
C HIS A 48 -7.46 -16.49 -5.01
N ALA A 49 -8.76 -16.38 -5.31
CA ALA A 49 -9.72 -15.86 -4.35
C ALA A 49 -9.83 -16.76 -3.11
N ALA A 50 -9.84 -18.09 -3.30
CA ALA A 50 -9.87 -19.06 -2.20
C ALA A 50 -8.61 -19.01 -1.34
N ALA A 51 -7.45 -18.85 -1.96
CA ALA A 51 -6.17 -18.67 -1.28
C ALA A 51 -6.16 -17.41 -0.39
N ALA A 52 -6.76 -16.31 -0.87
CA ALA A 52 -6.86 -15.06 -0.11
C ALA A 52 -7.82 -15.16 1.09
N ARG A 53 -9.01 -15.74 0.89
CA ARG A 53 -10.13 -15.58 1.85
C ARG A 53 -11.06 -16.79 2.02
N GLY A 54 -10.89 -17.84 1.23
CA GLY A 54 -11.76 -19.03 1.23
C GLY A 54 -11.48 -20.00 2.38
N GLY A 55 -12.27 -21.07 2.45
CA GLY A 55 -12.00 -22.23 3.32
C GLY A 55 -10.83 -23.05 2.79
N VAL A 56 -10.03 -23.65 3.67
CA VAL A 56 -8.89 -24.52 3.29
C VAL A 56 -9.38 -25.74 2.48
N ASP A 57 -10.57 -26.23 2.80
CA ASP A 57 -11.27 -27.28 2.07
C ASP A 57 -11.65 -26.86 0.63
N VAL A 58 -12.08 -25.62 0.43
CA VAL A 58 -12.33 -25.05 -0.91
C VAL A 58 -11.02 -24.91 -1.69
N VAL A 59 -9.94 -24.47 -1.05
CA VAL A 59 -8.60 -24.40 -1.67
C VAL A 59 -8.15 -25.77 -2.13
N ALA A 60 -8.24 -26.79 -1.26
CA ALA A 60 -7.84 -28.16 -1.59
C ALA A 60 -8.71 -28.76 -2.72
N GLU A 61 -10.02 -28.49 -2.71
CA GLU A 61 -10.93 -28.97 -3.76
C GLU A 61 -10.63 -28.34 -5.12
N LEU A 62 -10.40 -27.02 -5.18
CA LEU A 62 -10.05 -26.34 -6.42
C LEU A 62 -8.67 -26.77 -6.92
N ALA A 63 -7.65 -26.73 -6.05
CA ALA A 63 -6.28 -27.08 -6.42
C ALA A 63 -6.17 -28.53 -6.91
N GLY A 64 -6.92 -29.46 -6.30
CA GLY A 64 -6.95 -30.87 -6.71
C GLY A 64 -7.60 -31.12 -8.08
N ARG A 65 -8.27 -30.13 -8.68
CA ARG A 65 -8.87 -30.22 -10.02
C ARG A 65 -8.16 -29.35 -11.08
N ILE A 66 -7.09 -28.66 -10.71
CA ILE A 66 -6.32 -27.78 -11.59
C ILE A 66 -5.05 -28.50 -12.03
N ASP A 67 -4.79 -28.52 -13.34
CA ASP A 67 -3.59 -29.14 -13.90
C ASP A 67 -2.31 -28.33 -13.59
N ASP A 68 -2.41 -27.00 -13.65
CA ASP A 68 -1.33 -26.05 -13.34
C ASP A 68 -1.72 -25.15 -12.16
N VAL A 69 -1.41 -25.62 -10.95
CA VAL A 69 -1.71 -24.91 -9.69
C VAL A 69 -0.88 -23.63 -9.51
N ASP A 70 0.22 -23.51 -10.26
CA ASP A 70 1.14 -22.36 -10.21
C ASP A 70 0.80 -21.27 -11.23
N ALA A 71 -0.30 -21.43 -11.97
CA ALA A 71 -0.79 -20.44 -12.92
C ALA A 71 -0.86 -19.04 -12.29
N LEU A 72 -0.23 -18.07 -12.97
CA LEU A 72 -0.14 -16.70 -12.49
C LEU A 72 -1.38 -15.89 -12.90
N MET A 73 -1.87 -15.09 -11.96
CA MET A 73 -2.84 -14.03 -12.19
C MET A 73 -2.24 -12.72 -11.67
N ARG A 74 -2.11 -11.72 -12.54
CA ARG A 74 -1.49 -10.43 -12.21
C ARG A 74 -0.11 -10.60 -11.52
N GLY A 75 0.72 -11.44 -12.14
CA GLY A 75 2.07 -11.76 -11.67
C GLY A 75 2.15 -12.67 -10.45
N ARG A 76 1.03 -13.20 -9.95
CA ARG A 76 0.97 -13.92 -8.65
C ARG A 76 0.35 -15.31 -8.79
N SER A 77 0.96 -16.31 -8.17
CA SER A 77 0.33 -17.62 -7.99
C SER A 77 -0.69 -17.57 -6.85
N ALA A 78 -1.57 -18.58 -6.76
CA ALA A 78 -2.44 -18.72 -5.61
C ALA A 78 -1.64 -18.88 -4.30
N LEU A 79 -0.46 -19.51 -4.36
CA LEU A 79 0.41 -19.68 -3.21
C LEU A 79 1.00 -18.35 -2.71
N TRP A 80 1.39 -17.45 -3.62
CA TRP A 80 1.75 -16.08 -3.26
C TRP A 80 0.63 -15.40 -2.48
N THR A 81 -0.59 -15.45 -3.02
CA THR A 81 -1.75 -14.80 -2.41
C THR A 81 -2.04 -15.36 -1.02
N ALA A 82 -1.93 -16.67 -0.81
CA ALA A 82 -2.09 -17.29 0.51
C ALA A 82 -1.02 -16.81 1.51
N VAL A 83 0.26 -16.76 1.10
CA VAL A 83 1.35 -16.30 1.96
C VAL A 83 1.18 -14.82 2.29
N ALA A 84 0.87 -13.99 1.29
CA ALA A 84 0.69 -12.56 1.47
C ALA A 84 -0.47 -12.24 2.43
N ALA A 85 -1.56 -13.01 2.36
CA ALA A 85 -2.70 -12.90 3.26
C ALA A 85 -2.51 -13.56 4.64
N GLY A 86 -1.33 -14.14 4.93
CA GLY A 86 -1.07 -14.86 6.19
C GLY A 86 -1.89 -16.15 6.35
N ARG A 87 -2.42 -16.70 5.25
CA ARG A 87 -3.28 -17.89 5.21
C ARG A 87 -2.44 -19.17 5.11
N PHE A 88 -1.64 -19.44 6.14
CA PHE A 88 -0.62 -20.51 6.10
C PHE A 88 -1.20 -21.93 5.92
N ASP A 89 -2.41 -22.22 6.41
CA ASP A 89 -3.08 -23.50 6.14
C ASP A 89 -3.48 -23.65 4.65
N ALA A 90 -3.89 -22.55 4.01
CA ALA A 90 -4.18 -22.56 2.58
C ALA A 90 -2.89 -22.72 1.77
N ALA A 91 -1.80 -22.07 2.20
CA ALA A 91 -0.48 -22.24 1.59
C ALA A 91 0.01 -23.70 1.67
N ARG A 92 -0.18 -24.36 2.81
CA ARG A 92 0.11 -25.80 2.96
C ARG A 92 -0.72 -26.66 2.01
N ALA A 93 -2.03 -26.41 1.92
CA ALA A 93 -2.91 -27.16 1.01
C ALA A 93 -2.51 -26.98 -0.47
N LEU A 94 -2.07 -25.79 -0.87
CA LEU A 94 -1.56 -25.53 -2.23
C LEU A 94 -0.27 -26.30 -2.51
N VAL A 95 0.67 -26.34 -1.56
CA VAL A 95 1.90 -27.15 -1.69
C VAL A 95 1.57 -28.65 -1.73
N GLU A 96 0.63 -29.13 -0.92
CA GLU A 96 0.15 -30.51 -0.99
C GLU A 96 -0.47 -30.86 -2.36
N ALA A 97 -1.07 -29.87 -3.02
CA ALA A 97 -1.60 -29.98 -4.37
C ALA A 97 -0.53 -29.79 -5.48
N GLY A 98 0.74 -29.57 -5.11
CA GLY A 98 1.87 -29.53 -6.05
C GLY A 98 2.40 -28.14 -6.41
N ALA A 99 1.93 -27.07 -5.76
CA ALA A 99 2.45 -25.72 -6.00
C ALA A 99 3.92 -25.60 -5.58
N ASP A 100 4.75 -24.98 -6.43
CA ASP A 100 6.15 -24.73 -6.15
C ASP A 100 6.33 -23.46 -5.29
N PRO A 101 6.73 -23.59 -4.01
CA PRO A 101 6.91 -22.45 -3.13
C PRO A 101 8.10 -21.56 -3.52
N TRP A 102 9.01 -22.04 -4.39
CA TRP A 102 10.19 -21.31 -4.85
C TRP A 102 10.05 -20.78 -6.28
N LEU A 103 8.86 -20.87 -6.89
CA LEU A 103 8.62 -20.27 -8.19
C LEU A 103 8.82 -18.75 -8.12
N ASP A 104 9.73 -18.24 -8.95
CA ASP A 104 9.99 -16.81 -9.07
C ASP A 104 8.83 -16.11 -9.78
N MET A 105 8.40 -15.01 -9.20
CA MET A 105 7.34 -14.12 -9.66
C MET A 105 7.61 -12.71 -9.11
N MET A 106 6.75 -11.72 -9.38
CA MET A 106 6.83 -10.37 -8.80
C MET A 106 8.27 -9.83 -8.67
N SER A 107 8.97 -9.68 -9.81
CA SER A 107 10.34 -9.14 -9.85
C SER A 107 11.37 -9.90 -9.00
N GLY A 108 11.33 -11.25 -9.01
CA GLY A 108 12.34 -12.11 -8.35
C GLY A 108 11.99 -12.52 -6.92
N TRP A 109 10.73 -12.32 -6.51
CA TRP A 109 10.20 -12.87 -5.28
C TRP A 109 9.54 -14.22 -5.51
N SER A 110 9.50 -15.05 -4.48
CA SER A 110 8.72 -16.29 -4.48
C SER A 110 7.89 -16.36 -3.21
N PRO A 111 6.82 -17.18 -3.16
CA PRO A 111 6.04 -17.37 -1.94
C PRO A 111 6.90 -17.76 -0.74
N ALA A 112 7.92 -18.60 -0.92
CA ALA A 112 8.82 -18.98 0.16
C ALA A 112 9.79 -17.89 0.59
N ARG A 113 10.30 -17.08 -0.33
CA ARG A 113 11.11 -15.91 0.05
C ARG A 113 10.25 -14.90 0.83
N LEU A 114 9.03 -14.65 0.37
CA LEU A 114 8.06 -13.78 1.03
C LEU A 114 7.73 -14.28 2.44
N SER A 115 7.54 -15.60 2.62
CA SER A 115 7.20 -16.18 3.93
C SER A 115 8.23 -15.91 5.02
N LEU A 116 9.51 -15.71 4.66
CA LEU A 116 10.59 -15.36 5.60
C LEU A 116 10.33 -14.04 6.34
N SER A 117 9.49 -13.16 5.80
CA SER A 117 9.10 -11.89 6.43
C SER A 117 7.87 -12.00 7.35
N THR A 118 7.18 -13.15 7.32
CA THR A 118 5.90 -13.37 8.01
C THR A 118 6.10 -13.89 9.44
N SER A 119 5.02 -14.31 10.09
CA SER A 119 5.05 -15.02 11.37
C SER A 119 5.46 -16.49 11.26
N GLU A 120 5.49 -17.05 10.05
CA GLU A 120 5.85 -18.45 9.76
C GLU A 120 7.04 -18.51 8.78
N PRO A 121 8.25 -18.04 9.16
CA PRO A 121 9.41 -18.01 8.26
C PRO A 121 9.86 -19.41 7.81
N GLU A 122 9.58 -20.44 8.60
CA GLU A 122 9.94 -21.84 8.30
C GLU A 122 8.83 -22.59 7.55
N LEU A 123 7.79 -21.89 7.06
CA LEU A 123 6.61 -22.50 6.42
C LEU A 123 6.97 -23.53 5.34
N PHE A 124 8.04 -23.26 4.57
CA PHE A 124 8.53 -24.15 3.52
C PHE A 124 9.95 -24.69 3.80
N GLY A 125 10.48 -24.46 5.01
CA GLY A 125 11.81 -24.86 5.45
C GLY A 125 12.96 -24.32 4.57
N GLY A 126 14.09 -25.03 4.59
CA GLY A 126 15.23 -24.77 3.71
C GLY A 126 16.36 -23.92 4.30
N GLY A 127 16.25 -23.47 5.56
CA GLY A 127 17.34 -22.78 6.27
C GLY A 127 17.80 -21.48 5.61
N ARG A 128 16.94 -20.87 4.80
CA ARG A 128 17.17 -19.58 4.15
C ARG A 128 16.71 -18.46 5.09
N SER A 129 17.35 -17.30 4.99
CA SER A 129 16.99 -16.11 5.75
C SER A 129 16.98 -14.89 4.83
N LEU A 130 16.18 -13.89 5.18
CA LEU A 130 16.24 -12.58 4.53
C LEU A 130 17.64 -11.99 4.64
N ALA A 131 18.01 -11.18 3.65
CA ALA A 131 19.18 -10.33 3.73
C ALA A 131 19.04 -9.36 4.92
N PRO A 132 20.15 -8.89 5.53
CA PRO A 132 20.07 -7.96 6.67
C PRO A 132 19.24 -6.70 6.40
N GLU A 133 19.28 -6.18 5.17
CA GLU A 133 18.50 -5.00 4.75
C GLU A 133 17.00 -5.29 4.71
N GLU A 134 16.60 -6.43 4.14
CA GLU A 134 15.21 -6.88 4.12
C GLU A 134 14.69 -7.14 5.54
N ALA A 135 15.50 -7.79 6.39
CA ALA A 135 15.14 -8.00 7.80
C ALA A 135 14.95 -6.68 8.55
N ALA A 136 15.76 -5.66 8.24
CA ALA A 136 15.58 -4.30 8.78
C ALA A 136 14.30 -3.63 8.25
N MET A 137 13.94 -3.83 6.98
CA MET A 137 12.66 -3.37 6.43
C MET A 137 11.47 -4.01 7.15
N VAL A 138 11.51 -5.33 7.41
CA VAL A 138 10.46 -6.04 8.17
C VAL A 138 10.34 -5.49 9.58
N ALA A 139 11.46 -5.31 10.28
CA ALA A 139 11.46 -4.76 11.63
C ALA A 139 10.87 -3.34 11.67
N GLU A 140 11.21 -2.52 10.68
CA GLU A 140 10.68 -1.17 10.56
C GLU A 140 9.20 -1.14 10.19
N ALA A 141 8.75 -2.00 9.28
CA ALA A 141 7.35 -2.11 8.91
C ALA A 141 6.48 -2.47 10.11
N ARG A 142 6.90 -3.45 10.92
CA ARG A 142 6.23 -3.81 12.18
C ARG A 142 6.21 -2.63 13.16
N ARG A 143 7.36 -1.97 13.35
CA ARG A 143 7.47 -0.80 14.26
C ARG A 143 6.53 0.34 13.84
N LEU A 144 6.49 0.68 12.55
CA LEU A 144 5.63 1.75 12.04
C LEU A 144 4.15 1.35 12.08
N GLY A 145 3.82 0.10 11.75
CA GLY A 145 2.46 -0.44 11.85
C GLY A 145 1.94 -0.42 13.28
N ASP A 146 2.74 -0.84 14.26
CA ASP A 146 2.41 -0.77 15.69
C ASP A 146 2.28 0.69 16.16
N LEU A 147 3.19 1.55 15.70
CA LEU A 147 3.21 2.95 16.08
C LEU A 147 1.94 3.66 15.61
N PHE A 148 1.57 3.53 14.34
CA PHE A 148 0.47 4.26 13.73
C PHE A 148 -0.87 3.55 13.93
N GLY A 149 -0.90 2.22 13.92
CA GLY A 149 -2.12 1.44 13.94
C GLY A 149 -3.07 1.84 12.79
N PRO A 150 -4.38 1.53 12.91
CA PRO A 150 -5.37 2.07 11.99
C PRO A 150 -5.51 3.58 12.20
N ILE A 151 -5.33 4.36 11.13
CA ILE A 151 -5.55 5.81 11.14
C ILE A 151 -6.60 6.14 10.09
N HIS A 152 -7.62 6.90 10.50
CA HIS A 152 -8.59 7.46 9.58
C HIS A 152 -8.07 8.81 9.08
N LEU A 153 -7.80 8.89 7.78
CA LEU A 153 -7.12 10.03 7.15
C LEU A 153 -7.97 10.67 6.06
N ASP A 154 -9.24 10.33 5.92
CA ASP A 154 -10.06 10.82 4.82
C ASP A 154 -10.02 12.35 4.74
N GLY A 155 -9.51 12.87 3.61
CA GLY A 155 -9.34 14.30 3.37
C GLY A 155 -8.02 14.90 3.86
N PHE A 156 -7.10 14.11 4.41
CA PHE A 156 -5.76 14.56 4.82
C PHE A 156 -4.80 14.52 3.63
N SER A 157 -3.89 15.47 3.59
CA SER A 157 -2.64 15.33 2.84
C SER A 157 -1.42 15.43 3.74
N THR A 158 -0.34 14.77 3.35
CA THR A 158 0.93 14.82 4.06
C THR A 158 2.11 14.76 3.09
N ALA A 159 3.22 15.40 3.46
CA ALA A 159 4.49 15.34 2.76
C ALA A 159 5.59 14.99 3.77
N CYS A 160 6.17 13.80 3.60
CA CYS A 160 7.33 13.33 4.33
C CYS A 160 8.59 13.75 3.58
N VAL A 161 9.49 14.50 4.22
CA VAL A 161 10.68 15.07 3.56
C VAL A 161 11.94 14.70 4.33
N ALA A 162 12.87 14.03 3.66
CA ALA A 162 14.09 13.55 4.28
C ALA A 162 15.10 14.69 4.52
N GLY A 163 15.81 14.64 5.64
CA GLY A 163 17.04 15.39 5.88
C GLY A 163 16.90 16.90 6.06
N ILE A 164 15.68 17.44 6.19
CA ILE A 164 15.44 18.86 6.46
C ILE A 164 14.61 19.06 7.71
N ASP A 165 14.75 20.22 8.33
CA ASP A 165 14.00 20.64 9.51
C ASP A 165 12.81 21.54 9.12
N VAL A 166 12.03 22.00 10.11
CA VAL A 166 10.88 22.88 9.86
C VAL A 166 11.31 24.23 9.28
N ALA A 167 12.44 24.78 9.74
CA ALA A 167 12.93 26.08 9.28
C ALA A 167 13.27 26.06 7.78
N GLU A 168 13.90 24.98 7.31
CA GLU A 168 14.24 24.78 5.92
C GLU A 168 13.00 24.53 5.06
N ALA A 169 12.01 23.78 5.55
CA ALA A 169 10.72 23.63 4.87
C ALA A 169 10.00 24.98 4.71
N VAL A 170 9.95 25.79 5.78
CA VAL A 170 9.41 27.16 5.75
C VAL A 170 10.12 28.01 4.70
N ARG A 171 11.45 27.96 4.65
CA ARG A 171 12.25 28.71 3.67
C ARG A 171 11.96 28.26 2.24
N ARG A 172 11.88 26.95 1.97
CA ARG A 172 11.61 26.40 0.62
C ARG A 172 10.23 26.77 0.11
N LEU A 173 9.25 26.82 1.02
CA LEU A 173 7.87 27.13 0.67
C LEU A 173 7.57 28.64 0.64
N ASP A 174 8.53 29.48 1.03
CA ASP A 174 8.31 30.92 1.29
C ASP A 174 7.13 31.13 2.26
N ALA A 175 7.11 30.29 3.31
CA ALA A 175 6.01 30.26 4.26
C ALA A 175 6.22 31.24 5.41
N ARG A 176 5.12 31.68 6.02
CA ARG A 176 5.14 32.34 7.33
C ARG A 176 4.79 31.34 8.43
N VAL A 177 5.48 31.42 9.57
CA VAL A 177 5.06 30.71 10.79
C VAL A 177 3.90 31.49 11.41
N LEU A 178 2.81 30.80 11.71
CA LEU A 178 1.63 31.35 12.36
C LEU A 178 1.79 31.30 13.88
N THR A 179 1.30 32.34 14.54
CA THR A 179 1.29 32.46 16.01
C THR A 179 -0.11 32.39 16.60
N ASP A 180 -1.11 32.25 15.73
CA ASP A 180 -2.51 32.08 16.10
C ASP A 180 -2.71 30.79 16.90
N ASP A 181 -3.80 30.74 17.66
CA ASP A 181 -4.14 29.57 18.44
C ASP A 181 -4.45 28.37 17.51
N PRO A 182 -3.80 27.21 17.71
CA PRO A 182 -4.00 26.02 16.88
C PRO A 182 -5.47 25.58 16.76
N GLU A 183 -6.24 25.65 17.86
CA GLU A 183 -7.65 25.26 17.83
C GLU A 183 -8.47 26.21 16.96
N GLN A 184 -8.16 27.51 16.98
CA GLN A 184 -8.79 28.49 16.10
C GLN A 184 -8.45 28.27 14.63
N LEU A 185 -7.18 27.98 14.31
CA LEU A 185 -6.77 27.66 12.93
C LEU A 185 -7.54 26.44 12.42
N MET A 186 -7.59 25.37 13.21
CA MET A 186 -8.34 24.15 12.85
C MET A 186 -9.84 24.42 12.72
N ALA A 187 -10.44 25.18 13.64
CA ALA A 187 -11.86 25.53 13.57
C ALA A 187 -12.20 26.34 12.32
N SER A 188 -11.38 27.35 11.98
CA SER A 188 -11.60 28.18 10.79
C SER A 188 -11.53 27.37 9.49
N ALA A 189 -10.58 26.43 9.38
CA ALA A 189 -10.45 25.57 8.21
C ALA A 189 -11.61 24.56 8.10
N GLY A 190 -12.20 24.15 9.23
CA GLY A 190 -13.39 23.29 9.25
C GLY A 190 -14.68 24.01 8.84
N GLU A 191 -14.79 25.32 9.10
CA GLU A 191 -15.96 26.12 8.72
C GLU A 191 -16.00 26.41 7.22
N ASP A 192 -14.86 26.82 6.63
CA ASP A 192 -14.72 27.07 5.20
C ASP A 192 -13.38 26.51 4.69
N PRO A 193 -13.33 25.22 4.30
CA PRO A 193 -12.10 24.64 3.77
C PRO A 193 -11.72 25.25 2.42
N GLU A 194 -12.62 25.90 1.69
CA GLU A 194 -12.29 26.56 0.43
C GLU A 194 -11.64 27.94 0.64
N ASP A 195 -11.62 28.45 1.88
CA ASP A 195 -10.93 29.69 2.21
C ASP A 195 -9.43 29.63 1.85
N ALA A 196 -8.93 30.70 1.24
CA ALA A 196 -7.56 30.74 0.74
C ALA A 196 -6.51 30.59 1.85
N ASP A 197 -6.77 31.09 3.06
CA ASP A 197 -5.87 30.92 4.19
C ASP A 197 -5.87 29.47 4.67
N ALA A 198 -7.03 28.80 4.70
CA ALA A 198 -7.13 27.38 5.01
C ALA A 198 -6.36 26.53 3.99
N GLN A 199 -6.55 26.76 2.68
CA GLN A 199 -5.86 26.03 1.61
C GLN A 199 -4.32 26.13 1.68
N GLN A 200 -3.80 27.21 2.25
CA GLN A 200 -2.37 27.48 2.35
C GLN A 200 -1.75 27.13 3.70
N THR A 201 -2.58 26.82 4.70
CA THR A 201 -2.10 26.55 6.05
C THR A 201 -1.80 25.06 6.21
N MET A 202 -0.64 24.75 6.78
CA MET A 202 -0.14 23.40 7.03
C MET A 202 0.45 23.28 8.43
N TRP A 203 0.38 22.08 8.96
CA TRP A 203 1.05 21.62 10.16
C TRP A 203 2.46 21.15 9.80
N ALA A 204 3.49 21.59 10.53
CA ALA A 204 4.86 21.12 10.34
C ALA A 204 5.42 20.44 11.61
N THR A 205 5.92 19.22 11.46
CA THR A 205 6.48 18.41 12.55
C THR A 205 7.83 17.85 12.19
N GLU A 206 8.84 18.11 13.00
CA GLU A 206 10.12 17.43 12.94
C GLU A 206 9.98 16.01 13.47
N VAL A 207 10.57 15.08 12.74
CA VAL A 207 10.72 13.69 13.13
C VAL A 207 12.19 13.29 12.92
N PRO A 208 12.73 12.31 13.66
CA PRO A 208 14.10 11.86 13.38
C PRO A 208 14.27 11.49 11.90
N GLY A 209 15.24 12.14 11.25
CA GLY A 209 15.51 11.96 9.82
C GLY A 209 14.84 12.97 8.88
N GLY A 210 13.99 13.88 9.36
CA GLY A 210 13.41 14.92 8.50
C GLY A 210 12.22 15.68 9.08
N VAL A 211 11.31 16.11 8.21
CA VAL A 211 10.10 16.85 8.57
C VAL A 211 8.89 16.24 7.87
N VAL A 212 7.74 16.34 8.53
CA VAL A 212 6.44 15.98 7.98
C VAL A 212 5.57 17.23 7.95
N LEU A 213 5.09 17.58 6.76
CA LEU A 213 4.03 18.56 6.62
C LEU A 213 2.71 17.83 6.50
N THR A 214 1.70 18.22 7.27
CA THR A 214 0.37 17.63 7.22
C THR A 214 -0.64 18.74 6.99
N GLN A 215 -1.58 18.50 6.10
CA GLN A 215 -2.80 19.29 5.98
C GLN A 215 -3.95 18.39 6.44
N PRO A 216 -4.58 18.68 7.60
CA PRO A 216 -5.72 17.89 8.11
C PRO A 216 -6.98 18.04 7.26
N TRP A 217 -6.92 18.91 6.26
CA TRP A 217 -7.96 19.20 5.28
C TRP A 217 -7.28 19.32 3.91
N LEU A 218 -7.96 18.90 2.84
CA LEU A 218 -7.49 19.08 1.46
C LEU A 218 -6.15 18.39 1.13
N TYR A 219 -5.60 18.77 -0.02
CA TYR A 219 -4.53 18.09 -0.76
C TYR A 219 -3.23 18.91 -0.86
N GLY A 220 -3.14 20.04 -0.15
CA GLY A 220 -2.09 21.03 -0.36
C GLY A 220 -0.67 20.52 -0.18
N ALA A 221 -0.45 19.61 0.78
CA ALA A 221 0.87 19.04 1.04
C ALA A 221 1.37 18.16 -0.13
N GLN A 222 0.45 17.62 -0.94
CA GLN A 222 0.73 16.73 -2.07
C GLN A 222 0.88 17.49 -3.40
N MET A 223 0.58 18.80 -3.44
CA MET A 223 0.64 19.58 -4.68
C MET A 223 2.04 19.52 -5.32
N PRO A 224 2.15 19.34 -6.66
CA PRO A 224 3.42 19.17 -7.36
C PRO A 224 4.50 20.21 -7.03
N GLY A 225 4.15 21.49 -7.01
CA GLY A 225 5.07 22.57 -6.70
C GLY A 225 5.57 22.55 -5.26
N VAL A 226 4.72 22.11 -4.31
CA VAL A 226 5.09 21.95 -2.89
C VAL A 226 6.13 20.85 -2.75
N ILE A 227 5.88 19.67 -3.29
CA ILE A 227 6.80 18.52 -3.14
C ILE A 227 8.10 18.70 -3.93
N LYS A 228 8.07 19.40 -5.07
CA LYS A 228 9.28 19.81 -5.80
C LYS A 228 10.11 20.78 -4.95
N ALA A 229 9.49 21.84 -4.42
CA ALA A 229 10.20 22.81 -3.59
C ALA A 229 10.83 22.14 -2.35
N LEU A 230 10.10 21.24 -1.69
CA LEU A 230 10.56 20.51 -0.52
C LEU A 230 11.65 19.48 -0.82
N SER A 231 11.66 18.87 -2.00
CA SER A 231 12.62 17.82 -2.36
C SER A 231 13.98 18.32 -2.85
N ALA A 232 14.25 19.64 -2.90
CA ALA A 232 15.54 20.14 -3.39
C ALA A 232 16.75 19.55 -2.61
N GLY A 233 17.60 18.76 -3.28
CA GLY A 233 18.73 18.07 -2.65
C GLY A 233 18.35 16.91 -1.71
N THR A 234 17.11 16.42 -1.77
CA THR A 234 16.61 15.34 -0.91
C THR A 234 15.42 14.59 -1.55
N THR A 235 14.74 13.72 -0.81
CA THR A 235 13.54 13.01 -1.24
C THR A 235 12.31 13.52 -0.47
N CYS A 236 11.21 13.73 -1.18
CA CYS A 236 9.89 14.01 -0.63
C CYS A 236 8.90 12.97 -1.16
N TYR A 237 8.18 12.30 -0.26
CA TYR A 237 7.02 11.49 -0.62
C TYR A 237 5.79 12.09 0.01
N ALA A 238 4.77 12.33 -0.80
CA ALA A 238 3.51 12.90 -0.33
C ALA A 238 2.33 11.98 -0.62
N LEU A 239 1.30 12.14 0.20
CA LEU A 239 0.05 11.41 0.15
C LEU A 239 -1.10 12.40 0.22
N TYR A 240 -2.14 12.17 -0.56
CA TYR A 240 -3.48 12.68 -0.32
C TYR A 240 -4.43 11.49 -0.15
N ALA A 241 -5.03 11.37 1.03
CA ALA A 241 -6.03 10.36 1.33
C ALA A 241 -7.39 10.84 0.82
N ASN A 242 -7.63 10.62 -0.48
CA ASN A 242 -8.81 11.13 -1.17
C ASN A 242 -10.07 10.32 -0.79
N PRO A 243 -11.09 10.94 -0.17
CA PRO A 243 -12.31 10.21 0.24
C PRO A 243 -13.07 9.55 -0.92
N LYS A 244 -12.83 9.99 -2.16
CA LYS A 244 -13.51 9.50 -3.36
C LYS A 244 -12.80 8.33 -4.04
N SER A 245 -11.47 8.37 -4.11
CA SER A 245 -10.68 7.46 -4.93
C SER A 245 -9.58 6.71 -4.16
N GLY A 246 -9.45 6.94 -2.86
CA GLY A 246 -8.44 6.30 -2.01
C GLY A 246 -7.15 7.10 -1.91
N ASN A 247 -6.09 6.44 -1.46
CA ASN A 247 -4.80 7.06 -1.18
C ASN A 247 -4.01 7.32 -2.48
N GLN A 248 -3.66 8.58 -2.74
CA GLN A 248 -2.90 9.01 -3.92
C GLN A 248 -1.53 9.53 -3.49
N GLY A 249 -0.46 8.94 -4.02
CA GLY A 249 0.92 9.24 -3.69
C GLY A 249 1.63 10.04 -4.77
N SER A 250 2.66 10.78 -4.35
CA SER A 250 3.56 11.49 -5.27
C SER A 250 4.99 11.44 -4.73
N LEU A 251 5.95 11.17 -5.60
CA LEU A 251 7.37 11.10 -5.26
C LEU A 251 8.13 12.19 -6.00
N ALA A 252 8.86 13.01 -5.25
CA ALA A 252 9.80 13.99 -5.81
C ALA A 252 11.19 13.81 -5.21
N ARG A 253 12.22 14.00 -6.04
CA ARG A 253 13.63 13.96 -5.63
C ARG A 253 14.39 15.05 -6.34
N ASP A 254 15.22 15.76 -5.58
CA ASP A 254 16.08 16.83 -6.09
C ASP A 254 15.33 17.92 -6.87
N GLY A 255 14.09 18.21 -6.47
CA GLY A 255 13.24 19.21 -7.13
C GLY A 255 12.48 18.70 -8.36
N GLU A 256 12.66 17.43 -8.74
CA GLU A 256 12.00 16.81 -9.88
C GLU A 256 10.89 15.85 -9.42
N LEU A 257 9.77 15.87 -10.12
CA LEU A 257 8.66 14.94 -9.89
C LEU A 257 8.96 13.63 -10.61
N LEU A 258 9.09 12.54 -9.86
CA LEU A 258 9.41 11.21 -10.39
C LEU A 258 8.17 10.33 -10.54
N GLY A 259 7.14 10.53 -9.70
CA GLY A 259 5.90 9.77 -9.75
C GLY A 259 4.71 10.59 -9.26
N TRP A 260 3.55 10.35 -9.86
CA TRP A 260 2.28 11.01 -9.59
C TRP A 260 1.15 9.98 -9.70
N ASP A 261 0.14 10.11 -8.84
CA ASP A 261 -0.98 9.15 -8.74
C ASP A 261 -0.48 7.73 -8.40
N LEU A 262 0.54 7.67 -7.54
CA LEU A 262 1.06 6.43 -6.97
C LEU A 262 0.06 5.88 -5.94
N HIS A 263 0.16 4.59 -5.60
CA HIS A 263 -0.79 3.93 -4.70
C HIS A 263 -0.08 3.46 -3.42
N PRO A 264 0.31 4.37 -2.50
CA PRO A 264 1.00 3.99 -1.27
C PRO A 264 0.13 3.03 -0.44
N GLY A 265 0.66 1.84 -0.17
CA GLY A 265 -0.09 0.78 0.50
C GLY A 265 -1.17 0.12 -0.37
N GLY A 266 -1.08 0.19 -1.69
CA GLY A 266 -1.95 -0.50 -2.65
C GLY A 266 -1.55 -1.96 -2.95
N GLY A 267 -0.51 -2.46 -2.30
CA GLY A 267 0.09 -3.76 -2.60
C GLY A 267 0.97 -3.73 -3.85
N PRO A 268 1.66 -4.83 -4.17
CA PRO A 268 2.66 -4.85 -5.24
C PRO A 268 2.02 -4.98 -6.63
N ASP A 269 2.65 -4.36 -7.63
CA ASP A 269 2.28 -4.37 -9.04
C ASP A 269 3.36 -5.08 -9.89
N GLU A 270 2.96 -5.92 -10.84
CA GLU A 270 3.91 -6.75 -11.61
C GLU A 270 4.63 -5.97 -12.73
N ASP A 271 4.02 -4.89 -13.21
CA ASP A 271 4.49 -4.13 -14.37
C ASP A 271 5.31 -2.91 -13.92
N GLU A 272 5.02 -2.37 -12.74
CA GLU A 272 5.61 -1.11 -12.23
C GLU A 272 6.72 -1.32 -11.19
N ASP A 273 6.64 -2.38 -10.37
CA ASP A 273 7.53 -2.52 -9.22
C ASP A 273 8.81 -3.32 -9.51
N ASP A 274 9.95 -2.79 -9.07
CA ASP A 274 11.19 -3.56 -8.98
C ASP A 274 11.20 -4.49 -7.76
N GLU A 275 12.26 -5.29 -7.60
CA GLU A 275 12.40 -6.24 -6.48
C GLU A 275 12.21 -5.58 -5.10
N ARG A 276 12.72 -4.36 -4.92
CA ARG A 276 12.62 -3.64 -3.65
C ARG A 276 11.21 -3.08 -3.48
N ASP A 277 10.63 -2.52 -4.53
CA ASP A 277 9.30 -1.91 -4.50
C ASP A 277 8.23 -2.97 -4.22
N VAL A 278 8.33 -4.17 -4.80
CA VAL A 278 7.45 -5.31 -4.50
C VAL A 278 7.44 -5.61 -3.00
N PHE A 279 8.63 -5.68 -2.39
CA PHE A 279 8.72 -6.00 -0.96
C PHE A 279 8.22 -4.86 -0.08
N LEU A 280 8.52 -3.63 -0.45
CA LEU A 280 8.05 -2.45 0.27
C LEU A 280 6.53 -2.35 0.23
N ASN A 281 5.92 -2.49 -0.95
CA ASN A 281 4.48 -2.47 -1.15
C ASN A 281 3.78 -3.63 -0.43
N TYR A 282 4.40 -4.81 -0.39
CA TYR A 282 3.92 -5.93 0.42
C TYR A 282 3.91 -5.61 1.93
N LEU A 283 5.03 -5.12 2.48
CA LEU A 283 5.16 -4.88 3.91
C LEU A 283 4.21 -3.80 4.45
N TYR A 284 3.83 -2.86 3.58
CA TYR A 284 2.94 -1.75 3.91
C TYR A 284 1.59 -1.84 3.20
N ASP A 285 1.17 -3.03 2.78
CA ASP A 285 -0.16 -3.23 2.19
C ASP A 285 -1.25 -2.73 3.16
N GLY A 286 -2.15 -1.87 2.67
CA GLY A 286 -3.16 -1.16 3.45
C GLY A 286 -2.63 -0.07 4.40
N GLN A 287 -1.33 0.24 4.39
CA GLN A 287 -0.67 1.15 5.35
C GLN A 287 0.03 2.34 4.66
N ALA A 288 -0.76 3.21 4.04
CA ALA A 288 -0.27 4.34 3.24
C ALA A 288 0.63 5.33 3.99
N VAL A 289 0.31 5.66 5.25
CA VAL A 289 1.14 6.59 6.04
C VAL A 289 2.48 5.97 6.44
N PRO A 290 2.52 4.78 7.07
CA PRO A 290 3.76 4.06 7.29
C PRO A 290 4.63 3.93 6.02
N TYR A 291 4.03 3.67 4.86
CA TYR A 291 4.73 3.64 3.57
C TYR A 291 5.47 4.95 3.27
N CYS A 292 4.83 6.12 3.47
CA CYS A 292 5.44 7.43 3.23
C CYS A 292 6.71 7.64 4.08
N TYR A 293 6.69 7.23 5.35
CA TYR A 293 7.85 7.26 6.23
C TYR A 293 8.96 6.31 5.76
N ALA A 294 8.58 5.11 5.30
CA ALA A 294 9.53 4.10 4.86
C ALA A 294 10.29 4.51 3.59
N VAL A 295 9.58 5.04 2.58
CA VAL A 295 10.19 5.53 1.33
C VAL A 295 11.21 6.65 1.58
N THR A 296 10.91 7.53 2.55
CA THR A 296 11.71 8.71 2.85
C THR A 296 12.76 8.46 3.93
N GLY A 297 12.72 7.30 4.60
CA GLY A 297 13.66 6.91 5.65
C GLY A 297 13.46 7.63 6.99
N LEU A 298 12.34 8.34 7.17
CA LEU A 298 12.00 9.03 8.42
C LEU A 298 11.69 8.02 9.53
N LYS A 299 12.06 8.35 10.77
CA LYS A 299 11.97 7.48 11.94
C LYS A 299 11.11 8.11 13.05
N PRO A 300 9.79 8.27 12.83
CA PRO A 300 8.90 8.86 13.82
C PRO A 300 8.89 8.01 15.10
N GLN A 301 8.83 8.68 16.26
CA GLN A 301 8.79 8.03 17.59
C GLN A 301 7.39 8.03 18.20
N ASP A 302 6.51 8.88 17.69
CA ASP A 302 5.12 9.07 18.10
C ASP A 302 4.27 9.43 16.86
N LYS A 303 2.98 9.68 17.07
CA LYS A 303 2.05 10.11 16.02
C LYS A 303 1.91 11.63 15.93
N ARG A 304 2.88 12.41 16.44
CA ARG A 304 2.75 13.87 16.57
C ARG A 304 2.51 14.56 15.23
N SER A 305 2.94 13.99 14.10
CA SER A 305 2.64 14.55 12.77
C SER A 305 1.15 14.56 12.39
N PHE A 306 0.29 13.88 13.16
CA PHE A 306 -1.15 13.77 12.93
C PHE A 306 -2.01 14.05 14.18
N ASP A 307 -1.52 13.74 15.38
CA ASP A 307 -2.33 13.76 16.63
C ASP A 307 -1.91 14.80 17.68
N GLY A 308 -0.75 15.47 17.55
CA GLY A 308 -0.15 16.30 18.61
C GLY A 308 -0.28 17.81 18.40
N PRO A 309 0.41 18.69 19.13
CA PRO A 309 0.72 19.99 18.56
C PRO A 309 1.88 19.85 17.55
N PRO A 310 1.82 20.53 16.40
CA PRO A 310 2.99 20.70 15.53
C PRO A 310 4.13 21.40 16.24
N ASP A 311 5.33 21.34 15.65
CA ASP A 311 6.40 22.29 15.98
C ASP A 311 6.06 23.69 15.45
N ALA A 312 5.38 23.77 14.30
CA ALA A 312 4.85 25.03 13.77
C ALA A 312 3.59 24.83 12.92
N TRP A 313 2.67 25.79 13.00
CA TRP A 313 1.71 26.04 11.94
C TRP A 313 2.35 27.00 10.93
N ILE A 314 2.25 26.70 9.65
CA ILE A 314 2.84 27.50 8.58
C ILE A 314 1.78 27.86 7.55
N ARG A 315 1.90 29.04 6.93
CA ARG A 315 1.11 29.41 5.76
C ARG A 315 2.03 29.65 4.58
N ILE A 316 1.90 28.82 3.55
CA ILE A 316 2.74 28.90 2.35
C ILE A 316 2.38 30.14 1.51
N ALA A 317 3.31 30.64 0.72
CA ALA A 317 3.07 31.81 -0.13
C ALA A 317 1.92 31.58 -1.13
N THR A 318 1.14 32.63 -1.40
CA THR A 318 0.11 32.62 -2.44
C THR A 318 0.74 32.57 -3.83
N ARG A 319 0.70 31.39 -4.45
CA ARG A 319 1.09 31.15 -5.86
C ARG A 319 0.46 29.86 -6.38
N ASP A 320 0.63 29.63 -7.67
CA ASP A 320 0.20 28.40 -8.33
C ASP A 320 1.13 27.24 -7.96
N TRP A 321 0.71 26.44 -6.98
CA TRP A 321 1.44 25.28 -6.49
C TRP A 321 1.21 24.00 -7.30
N TRP A 322 0.42 24.06 -8.38
CA TRP A 322 0.21 22.93 -9.29
C TRP A 322 1.33 22.77 -10.33
N LYS A 323 2.26 23.73 -10.42
CA LYS A 323 3.34 23.74 -11.41
C LYS A 323 4.69 23.35 -10.80
#